data_AF-M0NHN5-F1
#
_entry.id   AF-M0NHN5-F1
#
_cell.length_a   1.000
_cell.length_b   1.000
_cell.length_c   1.000
_cell.angle_alpha   90.00
_cell.angle_beta   90.00
_cell.angle_gamma   90.00
#
_symmetry.space_group_name_H-M   'P 1'
#
loop_
_entity.id
_entity.type
_entity.pdbx_description
1 polymer ?
#
loop_
_entity_poly.entity_id
_entity_poly.type
_entity_poly.pdbx_seq_one_letter_code
_entity_poly.pdbx_strand_id
1 'polypeptide(L)' 'MRDALDRFGEDDVMKCIRLTLADGYTHRMAGTAAFGEENYVWGINVGVAATAYLRELLQEREMARDS' A
#
# COMPACT_ATOMS: atom_id res chain seq x y z
N MET A 1 3.52 3.38 8.52
CA MET A 1 3.92 3.87 7.18
C MET A 1 5.25 4.62 7.23
N ARG A 2 5.43 5.56 8.17
CA ARG A 2 6.70 6.26 8.41
C ARG A 2 7.88 5.29 8.60
N ASP A 3 7.72 4.28 9.45
CA ASP A 3 8.78 3.28 9.69
C ASP A 3 9.18 2.45 8.45
N ALA A 4 8.25 2.27 7.50
CA ALA A 4 8.55 1.58 6.24
C ALA A 4 9.35 2.48 5.30
N LEU A 5 9.02 3.77 5.25
CA LEU A 5 9.77 4.77 4.47
C LEU A 5 11.18 4.94 5.03
N ASP A 6 11.32 5.04 6.35
CA ASP A 6 12.62 5.20 7.00
C ASP A 6 13.52 3.96 6.79
N ARG A 7 12.93 2.77 6.64
CA ARG A 7 13.67 1.50 6.51
C ARG A 7 13.98 1.10 5.07
N PHE A 8 13.05 1.30 4.14
CA PHE A 8 13.17 0.81 2.76
C PHE A 8 13.26 1.94 1.73
N GLY A 9 13.05 3.19 2.15
CA GLY A 9 13.01 4.33 1.24
C GLY A 9 11.66 4.46 0.51
N GLU A 10 11.48 5.62 -0.11
CA GLU A 10 10.22 5.97 -0.77
C GLU A 10 9.94 5.11 -2.00
N ASP A 11 10.96 4.85 -2.83
CA ASP A 11 10.80 4.10 -4.09
C ASP A 11 10.25 2.68 -3.85
N ASP A 12 10.78 1.96 -2.87
CA ASP A 12 10.34 0.60 -2.55
C ASP A 12 8.94 0.61 -1.93
N VAL A 13 8.62 1.59 -1.08
CA VAL A 13 7.27 1.74 -0.54
C VAL A 13 6.26 2.04 -1.65
N MET A 14 6.59 2.94 -2.57
CA MET A 14 5.75 3.28 -3.71
C MET A 14 5.56 2.09 -4.66
N LYS A 15 6.62 1.32 -4.90
CA LYS A 15 6.54 0.06 -5.64
C LYS A 15 5.58 -0.92 -4.97
N CYS A 16 5.66 -1.10 -3.65
CA CYS A 16 4.76 -1.99 -2.90
C CYS A 16 3.28 -1.55 -3.00
N ILE A 17 3.01 -0.24 -2.90
CA ILE A 17 1.67 0.33 -3.04
C ILE A 17 1.13 0.06 -4.44
N ARG A 18 1.92 0.35 -5.48
CA ARG A 18 1.53 0.14 -6.88
C ARG A 18 1.20 -1.32 -7.17
N LEU A 19 2.07 -2.24 -6.76
CA LEU A 19 1.84 -3.68 -6.95
C LEU A 19 0.53 -4.12 -6.29
N THR A 20 0.24 -3.59 -5.10
CA THR A 20 -0.98 -3.89 -4.35
C THR A 20 -2.25 -3.33 -5.00
N LEU A 21 -2.25 -2.04 -5.34
CA LEU A 21 -3.47 -1.33 -5.73
C LEU A 21 -3.76 -1.40 -7.24
N ALA A 22 -2.73 -1.49 -8.07
CA ALA A 22 -2.86 -1.44 -9.52
C ALA A 22 -2.62 -2.80 -10.17
N ASP A 23 -1.59 -3.54 -9.73
CA ASP A 23 -1.13 -4.74 -10.44
C ASP A 23 -1.74 -6.04 -9.89
N GLY A 24 -2.67 -5.94 -8.92
CA GLY A 24 -3.43 -7.08 -8.39
C GLY A 24 -2.63 -8.04 -7.51
N TYR A 25 -1.44 -7.64 -7.06
CA TYR A 25 -0.64 -8.47 -6.17
C TYR A 25 -1.32 -8.57 -4.81
N THR A 26 -1.29 -9.76 -4.22
CA THR A 26 -1.58 -9.89 -2.78
C THR A 26 -0.55 -9.08 -1.98
N HIS A 27 -0.92 -8.57 -0.81
CA HIS A 27 -0.01 -7.73 -0.02
C HIS A 27 1.32 -8.43 0.32
N ARG A 28 1.30 -9.75 0.54
CA ARG A 28 2.51 -10.56 0.73
C ARG A 28 3.38 -10.57 -0.52
N MET A 29 2.81 -10.79 -1.70
CA MET A 29 3.57 -10.81 -2.95
C MET A 29 4.18 -9.45 -3.26
N ALA A 30 3.40 -8.37 -3.09
CA ALA A 30 3.87 -7.00 -3.24
C ALA A 30 5.02 -6.71 -2.26
N GLY A 31 4.86 -7.09 -0.99
CA GLY A 31 5.91 -6.96 0.03
C GLY A 31 7.18 -7.74 -0.28
N THR A 32 7.04 -8.97 -0.76
CA THR A 32 8.18 -9.79 -1.16
C THR A 32 8.94 -9.16 -2.33
N ALA A 33 8.22 -8.65 -3.33
CA ALA A 33 8.80 -8.03 -4.51
C ALA A 33 9.42 -6.63 -4.25
N ALA A 34 8.95 -5.93 -3.22
CA ALA A 34 9.44 -4.61 -2.85
C ALA A 34 10.53 -4.65 -1.76
N PHE A 35 10.35 -5.44 -0.71
CA PHE A 35 11.19 -5.43 0.49
C PHE A 35 12.00 -6.71 0.70
N GLY A 36 11.80 -7.72 -0.17
CA GLY A 36 12.40 -9.04 -0.05
C GLY A 36 11.58 -10.01 0.81
N GLU A 37 11.87 -11.31 0.67
CA GLU A 37 11.14 -12.38 1.35
C GLU A 37 11.21 -12.26 2.87
N GLU A 38 12.36 -11.91 3.45
CA GLU A 38 12.48 -11.77 4.90
C GLU A 38 11.66 -10.61 5.48
N ASN A 39 11.26 -9.64 4.64
CA ASN A 39 10.54 -8.44 5.07
C ASN A 39 9.12 -8.36 4.48
N TYR A 40 8.55 -9.44 3.94
CA TYR A 40 7.24 -9.40 3.27
C TYR A 40 6.10 -8.84 4.15
N VAL A 41 6.20 -8.98 5.48
CA VAL A 41 5.21 -8.50 6.46
C VAL A 41 5.04 -6.98 6.36
N TRP A 42 6.09 -6.25 6.00
CA TRP A 42 5.99 -4.81 5.76
C TRP A 42 5.08 -4.50 4.57
N GLY A 43 5.05 -5.34 3.53
CA GLY A 43 4.12 -5.18 2.44
C GLY A 43 2.67 -5.44 2.82
N ILE A 44 2.42 -6.32 3.80
CA ILE A 44 1.09 -6.49 4.38
C ILE A 44 0.65 -5.18 5.07
N ASN A 45 1.51 -4.61 5.91
CA ASN A 45 1.21 -3.38 6.62
C ASN A 45 0.98 -2.19 5.67
N VAL A 46 1.88 -2.02 4.68
CA VAL A 46 1.77 -0.96 3.66
C VAL A 46 0.54 -1.16 2.78
N GLY A 47 0.29 -2.38 2.31
CA GLY A 47 -0.84 -2.69 1.43
C GLY A 47 -2.20 -2.48 2.10
N VAL A 48 -2.33 -2.88 3.37
CA VAL A 48 -3.55 -2.63 4.16
C VAL A 48 -3.77 -1.14 4.37
N ALA A 49 -2.74 -0.40 4.76
CA ALA A 49 -2.84 1.05 4.95
C ALA A 49 -3.22 1.79 3.66
N ALA A 50 -2.59 1.44 2.54
CA ALA A 50 -2.90 2.02 1.24
C ALA A 50 -4.33 1.72 0.78
N THR A 51 -4.80 0.49 1.00
CA THR A 51 -6.18 0.10 0.66
C THR A 51 -7.21 0.81 1.53
N ALA A 52 -6.93 0.96 2.83
CA ALA A 52 -7.80 1.70 3.74
C ALA A 52 -7.93 3.17 3.32
N TYR A 53 -6.80 3.83 3.05
CA TYR A 53 -6.79 5.22 2.58
C TYR A 53 -7.54 5.40 1.24
N LEU A 54 -7.36 4.47 0.30
CA LEU A 54 -8.11 4.51 -0.96
C LEU A 54 -9.62 4.41 -0.73
N ARG A 55 -10.06 3.55 0.20
CA ARG A 55 -11.49 3.43 0.55
C ARG A 55 -12.04 4.70 1.16
N GLU A 56 -11.31 5.33 2.07
CA GLU A 56 -11.68 6.62 2.67
C GLU A 56 -11.86 7.69 1.59
N LEU A 57 -10.89 7.82 0.67
CA LEU A 57 -10.97 8.76 -0.45
C LEU A 57 -12.17 8.51 -1.37
N LEU A 58 -12.49 7.24 -1.64
CA LEU A 58 -13.66 6.88 -2.45
C LEU A 58 -14.96 7.24 -1.74
N GLN A 59 -15.06 7.00 -0.43
CA GLN A 59 -16.21 7.39 0.38
C GLN A 59 -16.40 8.91 0.44
N GLU A 60 -15.32 9.67 0.65
CA GLU A 60 -15.35 11.15 0.62
C GLU A 60 -15.86 11.68 -0.73
N ARG A 61 -15.41 11.07 -1.83
CA ARG A 61 -15.86 11.45 -3.17
C ARG A 61 -17.33 11.12 -3.42
N GLU A 62 -17.83 10.02 -2.87
CA GLU A 62 -19.26 9.67 -2.94
C GLU A 62 -20.10 10.69 -2.17
N MET A 63 -19.72 11.01 -0.92
CA MET A 63 -20.41 12.03 -0.10
C MET A 63 -20.44 13.40 -0.78
N ALA A 64 -19.34 13.81 -1.44
CA ALA A 64 -19.25 15.07 -2.17
C ALA A 64 -20.09 15.12 -3.47
N ARG A 65 -20.47 13.96 -4.03
CA ARG A 65 -21.34 13.87 -5.22
C ARG A 65 -22.83 13.90 -4.88
N ASP A 66 -23.18 13.45 -3.67
CA ASP A 66 -24.55 13.37 -3.19
C ASP A 66 -25.02 14.65 -2.45
N SER A 67 -24.14 15.65 -2.34
CA SER A 67 -24.40 16.98 -1.75
C SER A 67 -24.67 18.05 -2.81
#